data_AF-A0A370EEI1-F1
#
_entry.id   AF-A0A370EEI1-F1
#
_cell.length_a   1.000
_cell.length_b   1.000
_cell.length_c   1.000
_cell.angle_alpha   90.00
_cell.angle_beta   90.00
_cell.angle_gamma   90.00
#
_symmetry.space_group_name_H-M   'P 1'
#
loop_
_entity.id
_entity.type
_entity.pdbx_description
1 polymer ?
#
loop_
_entity_poly.entity_id
_entity_poly.type
_entity_poly.pdbx_seq_one_letter_code
_entity_poly.pdbx_strand_id
1 'polypeptide(L)'
;MKWREETRNGINTNEMKPDNKKTAHFILAQKRVEQLRDFYTHLITYCTVNLLFLMFWFFLETSMPETFWRPAFIMMAGVAGLAVLAHGLFVFGAKYILSKSWEEKKLKELINKQNQHNKYE
;
A
#
# COMPACT_ATOMS: atom_id res chain seq x y z
N MET A 1 -24.54 -27.00 -21.06
CA MET A 1 -23.72 -25.78 -20.88
C MET A 1 -24.53 -24.70 -20.15
N LYS A 2 -24.75 -24.82 -18.82
CA LYS A 2 -25.69 -23.98 -18.05
C LYS A 2 -25.02 -22.90 -17.18
N TRP A 3 -23.70 -22.97 -17.01
CA TRP A 3 -22.95 -22.13 -16.06
C TRP A 3 -22.56 -20.74 -16.59
N ARG A 4 -22.83 -20.43 -17.87
CA ARG A 4 -22.45 -19.15 -18.50
C ARG A 4 -23.51 -18.05 -18.36
N GLU A 5 -24.75 -18.40 -18.01
CA GLU A 5 -25.86 -17.43 -17.90
C GLU A 5 -25.98 -16.79 -16.50
N GLU A 6 -25.62 -17.53 -15.45
CA GLU A 6 -25.66 -17.04 -14.05
C GLU A 6 -24.78 -15.81 -13.82
N THR A 7 -23.62 -15.74 -14.50
CA THR A 7 -22.65 -14.64 -14.38
C THR A 7 -23.09 -13.36 -15.09
N ARG A 8 -24.21 -13.38 -15.86
CA ARG A 8 -24.69 -12.24 -16.65
C ARG A 8 -25.64 -11.32 -15.88
N ASN A 9 -26.24 -11.78 -14.79
CA ASN A 9 -27.03 -10.93 -13.89
C ASN A 9 -26.08 -10.17 -12.97
N GLY A 10 -25.50 -9.10 -13.51
CA GLY A 10 -24.65 -8.21 -12.74
C GLY A 10 -25.40 -7.68 -11.52
N ILE A 11 -24.81 -7.89 -10.33
CA ILE A 11 -25.35 -7.43 -9.04
C ILE A 11 -25.85 -5.98 -9.17
N ASN A 12 -27.15 -5.79 -8.99
CA ASN A 12 -27.80 -4.49 -8.96
C ASN A 12 -27.55 -3.88 -7.58
N THR A 13 -26.69 -2.87 -7.52
CA THR A 13 -26.29 -2.21 -6.27
C THR A 13 -27.45 -1.50 -5.56
N ASN A 14 -28.59 -1.31 -6.24
CA ASN A 14 -29.78 -0.68 -5.67
C ASN A 14 -30.58 -1.62 -4.74
N GLU A 15 -30.45 -2.94 -4.89
CA GLU A 15 -31.16 -3.94 -4.05
C GLU A 15 -30.32 -4.42 -2.85
N MET A 16 -29.10 -3.89 -2.72
CA MET A 16 -28.15 -4.35 -1.73
C MET A 16 -28.48 -3.82 -0.33
N LYS A 17 -28.59 -4.75 0.64
CA LYS A 17 -28.87 -4.45 2.05
C LYS A 17 -27.87 -3.39 2.58
N PRO A 18 -28.35 -2.36 3.31
CA PRO A 18 -27.49 -1.26 3.77
C PRO A 18 -26.34 -1.72 4.67
N ASP A 19 -26.52 -2.83 5.39
CA ASP A 19 -25.50 -3.43 6.25
C ASP A 19 -24.27 -3.90 5.44
N ASN A 20 -24.48 -4.69 4.37
CA ASN A 20 -23.41 -5.20 3.52
C ASN A 20 -22.63 -4.07 2.82
N LYS A 21 -23.30 -2.97 2.45
CA LYS A 21 -22.63 -1.80 1.87
C LYS A 21 -21.66 -1.18 2.87
N LYS A 22 -22.12 -0.95 4.11
CA LYS A 22 -21.29 -0.38 5.19
C LYS A 22 -20.08 -1.27 5.47
N THR A 23 -20.29 -2.58 5.57
CA THR A 23 -19.22 -3.57 5.81
C THR A 23 -18.18 -3.58 4.70
N ALA A 24 -18.60 -3.56 3.43
CA ALA A 24 -17.68 -3.57 2.30
C ALA A 24 -16.87 -2.27 2.19
N HIS A 25 -17.48 -1.12 2.47
CA HIS A 25 -16.75 0.16 2.59
C HIS A 25 -15.76 0.15 3.76
N PHE A 26 -16.14 -0.42 4.91
CA PHE A 26 -15.27 -0.55 6.07
C PHE A 26 -14.04 -1.42 5.77
N ILE A 27 -14.22 -2.58 5.11
CA ILE A 27 -13.12 -3.48 4.72
C ILE A 27 -12.16 -2.78 3.74
N LEU A 28 -12.68 -2.04 2.77
CA LEU A 28 -11.83 -1.25 1.86
C LEU A 28 -11.02 -0.21 2.63
N ALA A 29 -11.65 0.56 3.51
CA ALA A 29 -10.97 1.56 4.33
C ALA A 29 -9.89 0.92 5.23
N GLN A 30 -10.20 -0.21 5.88
CA GLN A 30 -9.26 -0.95 6.72
C GLN A 30 -8.04 -1.41 5.93
N LYS A 31 -8.26 -1.98 4.73
CA LYS A 31 -7.17 -2.45 3.86
C LYS A 31 -6.27 -1.31 3.39
N ARG A 32 -6.82 -0.10 3.22
CA ARG A 32 -6.03 1.12 2.94
C ARG A 32 -5.18 1.52 4.12
N VAL A 33 -5.75 1.51 5.33
CA VAL A 33 -5.02 1.85 6.56
C VAL A 33 -3.89 0.86 6.80
N GLU A 34 -4.11 -0.43 6.53
CA GLU A 34 -3.09 -1.46 6.63
C GLU A 34 -1.92 -1.22 5.66
N GLN A 35 -2.22 -0.91 4.39
CA GLN A 35 -1.20 -0.54 3.40
C GLN A 35 -0.42 0.72 3.80
N LEU A 36 -1.10 1.73 4.35
CA LEU A 36 -0.45 2.92 4.89
C LEU A 36 0.45 2.58 6.07
N ARG A 37 -0.03 1.75 7.00
CA ARG A 37 0.73 1.36 8.20
C ARG A 37 2.00 0.60 7.83
N ASP A 38 1.93 -0.29 6.85
CA ASP A 38 3.10 -1.00 6.33
C ASP A 38 4.11 -0.05 5.67
N PHE A 39 3.61 0.91 4.89
CA PHE A 39 4.44 1.95 4.30
C PHE A 39 5.15 2.81 5.35
N TYR A 40 4.42 3.30 6.36
CA TYR A 40 4.99 4.10 7.45
C TYR A 40 6.04 3.31 8.24
N THR A 41 5.84 2.01 8.45
CA THR A 41 6.84 1.16 9.11
C THR A 41 8.15 1.13 8.33
N HIS A 42 8.10 0.97 7.01
CA HIS A 42 9.29 1.00 6.15
C HIS A 42 9.94 2.38 6.10
N LEU A 43 9.14 3.45 6.03
CA LEU A 43 9.61 4.84 6.04
C LEU A 43 10.31 5.19 7.37
N ILE A 44 9.70 4.84 8.50
CA ILE A 44 10.24 5.07 9.84
C ILE A 44 11.53 4.28 10.02
N THR A 45 11.56 3.00 9.61
CA THR A 45 12.77 2.18 9.67
C THR A 45 13.89 2.79 8.82
N TYR A 46 13.58 3.23 7.60
CA TYR A 46 14.54 3.92 6.73
C TYR A 46 15.10 5.19 7.37
N CYS A 47 14.21 6.07 7.87
CA CYS A 47 14.63 7.30 8.55
C CYS A 47 15.49 6.98 9.77
N THR A 48 15.08 6.01 10.59
CA THR A 48 15.81 5.61 11.81
C THR A 48 17.19 5.08 11.49
N VAL A 49 17.32 4.17 10.51
CA VAL A 49 18.63 3.62 10.09
C VAL A 49 19.53 4.71 9.53
N ASN A 50 19.00 5.59 8.65
CA ASN A 50 19.78 6.70 8.12
C ASN A 50 20.23 7.67 9.21
N LEU A 51 19.35 8.02 10.15
CA LEU A 51 19.67 8.93 11.25
C LEU A 51 20.73 8.31 12.18
N LEU A 52 20.59 7.03 12.52
CA LEU A 52 21.56 6.31 13.35
C LEU A 52 22.92 6.24 12.66
N PHE A 53 22.95 5.97 11.35
CA PHE A 53 24.19 5.91 10.59
C PHE A 53 24.85 7.29 10.45
N LEU A 54 24.05 8.34 10.26
CA LEU A 54 24.51 9.73 10.23
C LEU A 54 25.06 10.19 11.60
N MET A 55 24.38 9.82 12.67
CA MET A 55 24.82 10.05 14.04
C MET A 55 26.14 9.32 14.28
N PHE A 56 26.22 8.03 13.93
CA PHE A 56 27.45 7.25 14.04
C PHE A 56 28.60 7.91 13.26
N TRP A 57 28.35 8.35 12.03
CA TRP A 57 29.32 9.08 11.20
C TRP A 57 29.83 10.35 11.87
N PHE A 58 28.93 11.20 12.39
CA PHE A 58 29.27 12.44 13.08
C PHE A 58 30.03 12.21 14.39
N PHE A 59 29.68 11.16 15.14
CA PHE A 59 30.38 10.82 16.39
C PHE A 59 31.75 10.12 16.16
N LEU A 60 31.96 9.47 15.01
CA LEU A 60 33.21 8.78 14.65
C LEU A 60 34.18 9.62 13.81
N GLU A 61 33.89 10.91 13.62
CA GLU A 61 34.59 11.88 12.78
C GLU A 61 36.10 12.08 13.11
N THR A 62 36.67 11.30 14.02
CA THR A 62 38.07 11.40 14.45
C THR A 62 39.04 10.46 13.72
N SER A 63 38.61 9.43 12.97
CA SER A 63 39.56 8.33 12.61
C SER A 63 39.62 7.81 11.16
N MET A 64 38.84 8.32 10.18
CA MET A 64 38.80 7.69 8.83
C MET A 64 38.90 8.65 7.63
N PRO A 65 39.51 8.22 6.50
CA PRO A 65 39.79 9.09 5.35
C PRO A 65 38.53 9.48 4.56
N GLU A 66 38.32 10.78 4.37
CA GLU A 66 37.15 11.38 3.71
C GLU A 66 36.90 10.90 2.27
N THR A 67 37.96 10.54 1.54
CA THR A 67 37.93 10.26 0.10
C THR A 67 37.11 9.01 -0.25
N PHE A 68 37.06 8.02 0.64
CA PHE A 68 36.35 6.76 0.40
C PHE A 68 34.88 6.81 0.86
N TRP A 69 34.62 7.49 1.97
CA TRP A 69 33.31 7.44 2.62
C TRP A 69 32.31 8.47 2.12
N ARG A 70 32.74 9.66 1.68
CA ARG A 70 31.83 10.67 1.09
C ARG A 70 31.01 10.12 -0.09
N PRO A 71 31.60 9.49 -1.12
CA PRO A 71 30.83 8.94 -2.24
C PRO A 71 29.96 7.75 -1.84
N ALA A 72 30.45 6.90 -0.92
CA ALA A 72 29.68 5.76 -0.39
C ALA A 72 28.43 6.23 0.39
N PHE A 73 28.57 7.30 1.19
CA PHE A 73 27.46 7.91 1.91
C PHE A 73 26.41 8.50 0.97
N ILE A 74 26.85 9.23 -0.06
CA ILE A 74 25.94 9.81 -1.06
C ILE A 74 25.23 8.71 -1.86
N MET A 75 25.92 7.62 -2.22
CA MET A 75 25.28 6.47 -2.88
C MET A 75 24.29 5.77 -1.95
N MET A 76 24.66 5.51 -0.70
CA MET A 76 23.80 4.85 0.29
C MET A 76 22.52 5.66 0.52
N ALA A 77 22.66 6.95 0.84
CA ALA A 77 21.54 7.86 1.05
C ALA A 77 20.73 8.09 -0.23
N GLY A 78 21.40 8.16 -1.38
CA GLY A 78 20.77 8.36 -2.69
C GLY A 78 19.93 7.16 -3.13
N VAL A 79 20.52 5.95 -3.15
CA VAL A 79 19.84 4.71 -3.55
C VAL A 79 18.70 4.38 -2.59
N ALA A 80 18.95 4.48 -1.30
CA ALA A 80 17.95 4.15 -0.30
C ALA A 80 16.85 5.24 -0.25
N GLY A 81 17.19 6.51 -0.47
CA GLY A 81 16.22 7.59 -0.67
C GLY A 81 15.36 7.39 -1.92
N LEU A 82 15.95 6.95 -3.03
CA LEU A 82 15.24 6.64 -4.27
C LEU A 82 14.29 5.44 -4.09
N ALA A 83 14.70 4.41 -3.34
CA ALA A 83 13.88 3.25 -3.04
C ALA A 83 12.64 3.63 -2.22
N VAL A 84 12.80 4.50 -1.21
CA VAL A 84 11.67 5.02 -0.42
C VAL A 84 10.77 5.92 -1.24
N LEU A 85 11.33 6.81 -2.06
CA LEU A 85 10.55 7.66 -2.97
C LEU A 85 9.74 6.83 -3.96
N ALA A 86 10.33 5.80 -4.56
CA ALA A 86 9.64 4.89 -5.48
C ALA A 86 8.52 4.13 -4.77
N HIS A 87 8.76 3.62 -3.56
CA HIS A 87 7.74 2.93 -2.78
C HIS A 87 6.61 3.88 -2.33
N GLY A 88 6.94 5.10 -1.95
CA GLY A 88 5.98 6.16 -1.62
C GLY A 88 5.12 6.54 -2.82
N LEU A 89 5.74 6.73 -3.99
CA LEU A 89 5.02 6.97 -5.23
C LEU A 89 4.11 5.80 -5.61
N PHE A 90 4.47 4.55 -5.31
CA PHE A 90 3.60 3.40 -5.54
C PHE A 90 2.39 3.39 -4.60
N VAL A 91 2.61 3.59 -3.30
CA VAL A 91 1.54 3.55 -2.28
C VAL A 91 0.61 4.77 -2.40
N PHE A 92 1.15 5.97 -2.56
CA PHE A 92 0.36 7.20 -2.70
C PHE A 92 -0.13 7.42 -4.14
N GLY A 93 0.64 7.05 -5.15
CA GLY A 93 0.25 7.14 -6.55
C GLY A 93 -0.92 6.24 -6.89
N ALA A 94 -1.09 5.11 -6.19
CA ALA A 94 -2.30 4.30 -6.29
C ALA A 94 -3.57 5.13 -5.99
N LYS A 95 -3.53 6.13 -5.10
CA LYS A 95 -4.68 7.00 -4.83
C LYS A 95 -4.99 7.97 -5.97
N TYR A 96 -3.96 8.52 -6.61
CA TYR A 96 -4.11 9.48 -7.72
C TYR A 96 -4.41 8.80 -9.06
N ILE A 97 -3.94 7.56 -9.25
CA ILE A 97 -4.10 6.79 -10.48
C ILE A 97 -5.40 5.96 -10.44
N LEU A 98 -5.81 5.45 -9.27
CA LEU A 98 -7.03 4.65 -9.14
C LEU A 98 -8.24 5.59 -8.92
N SER A 99 -8.84 6.03 -10.03
CA SER A 99 -10.08 6.80 -10.04
C SER A 99 -11.25 6.08 -9.34
N LYS A 100 -12.28 6.82 -8.95
CA LYS A 100 -13.52 6.36 -8.30
C LYS A 100 -14.15 5.13 -8.98
N SER A 101 -13.97 4.99 -10.30
CA SER A 101 -14.44 3.85 -11.09
C SER A 101 -13.75 2.52 -10.73
N TRP A 102 -12.49 2.55 -10.28
CA TRP A 102 -11.78 1.37 -9.80
C TRP A 102 -12.28 0.97 -8.40
N GLU A 103 -12.59 1.94 -7.55
CA GLU A 103 -13.13 1.68 -6.20
C GLU A 103 -14.49 0.98 -6.29
N GLU A 104 -15.37 1.44 -7.19
CA GLU A 104 -16.67 0.80 -7.44
C GLU A 104 -16.51 -0.64 -7.96
N LYS A 105 -15.53 -0.90 -8.84
CA LYS A 105 -15.24 -2.26 -9.32
C LYS A 105 -14.75 -3.18 -8.20
N LYS A 106 -13.84 -2.70 -7.34
CA LYS A 106 -13.31 -3.50 -6.22
C LYS A 106 -14.34 -3.76 -5.14
N LEU A 107 -15.20 -2.79 -4.88
CA LEU A 107 -16.35 -2.95 -4.00
C LEU A 107 -17.27 -4.06 -4.52
N LYS A 108 -17.62 -4.02 -5.81
CA LYS A 108 -18.45 -5.05 -6.46
C LYS A 108 -17.80 -6.44 -6.41
N GLU A 109 -16.48 -6.52 -6.57
CA GLU A 109 -15.71 -7.78 -6.47
C GLU A 109 -15.73 -8.36 -5.05
N LEU A 110 -15.51 -7.52 -4.02
CA LEU A 110 -15.57 -7.93 -2.61
C LEU A 110 -16.94 -8.49 -2.24
N ILE A 111 -18.01 -7.79 -2.64
CA ILE A 111 -19.39 -8.22 -2.39
C ILE A 111 -19.69 -9.53 -3.10
N ASN A 112 -19.23 -9.68 -4.34
CA ASN A 112 -19.41 -10.93 -5.07
C ASN A 112 -18.72 -12.09 -4.35
N LYS A 113 -17.47 -11.91 -3.89
CA LYS A 113 -16.76 -12.95 -3.13
C LYS A 113 -17.49 -13.34 -1.84
N GLN A 114 -18.04 -12.36 -1.12
CA GLN A 114 -18.78 -12.62 0.12
C GLN A 114 -20.10 -13.35 -0.14
N ASN A 115 -20.82 -13.00 -1.21
CA ASN A 115 -22.04 -13.70 -1.62
C ASN A 115 -21.77 -15.13 -2.10
N GLN A 116 -20.63 -15.37 -2.77
CA GLN A 116 -20.21 -16.73 -3.13
C GLN A 116 -19.92 -17.55 -1.88
N HIS A 117 -19.17 -17.00 -0.91
CA HIS A 117 -18.86 -17.69 0.35
C HIS A 117 -20.13 -18.14 1.10
N ASN A 118 -21.12 -17.25 1.26
CA ASN A 118 -22.40 -17.57 1.90
C ASN A 118 -23.29 -18.55 1.12
N LYS A 119 -22.97 -18.88 -0.13
CA LYS A 119 -23.73 -19.88 -0.92
C LYS A 119 -23.23 -21.30 -0.70
N TYR A 120 -22.04 -21.46 -0.12
CA TYR A 120 -21.40 -22.75 0.18
C TYR A 120 -21.43 -23.11 1.67
N GLU A 121 -21.95 -22.22 2.52
CA GLU A 121 -22.34 -22.46 3.90
C GLU A 121 -23.87 -22.65 3.99
#